data_AF-A0AAU2M1P6-F1
#
_entry.id   AF-A0AAU2M1P6-F1
#
_cell.length_a   1.000
_cell.length_b   1.000
_cell.length_c   1.000
_cell.angle_alpha   90.00
_cell.angle_beta   90.00
_cell.angle_gamma   90.00
#
_symmetry.space_group_name_H-M   'P 1'
#
loop_
_entity.id
_entity.type
_entity.pdbx_description
1 polymer ?
#
loop_
_entity_poly.entity_id
_entity_poly.type
_entity_poly.pdbx_seq_one_letter_code
_entity_poly.pdbx_strand_id
1 'polypeptide(L)' 'MQDLLWAYAHPDHALEHVRARPVPHGIELVLFVRAETEAVAADRARSLLLNAVAPIVRLGYLVGSASD' A
#
# COMPACT_ATOMS: atom_id res chain seq x y z
N MET A 1 -3.69 9.34 -3.99
CA MET A 1 -3.20 7.97 -3.73
C MET A 1 -3.27 7.62 -2.24
N GLN A 2 -2.74 8.45 -1.35
CA GLN A 2 -2.84 8.22 0.10
C GLN A 2 -4.30 8.01 0.57
N ASP A 3 -5.21 8.90 0.18
CA ASP A 3 -6.64 8.80 0.57
C ASP A 3 -7.31 7.52 0.08
N LEU A 4 -6.90 7.02 -1.09
CA LEU A 4 -7.41 5.75 -1.62
C LEU A 4 -6.97 4.60 -0.72
N LEU A 5 -5.69 4.52 -0.34
CA LEU A 5 -5.24 3.46 0.55
C LEU A 5 -5.95 3.51 1.91
N TRP A 6 -6.19 4.71 2.44
CA TRP A 6 -6.98 4.86 3.67
C TRP A 6 -8.44 4.42 3.51
N ALA A 7 -9.07 4.70 2.37
CA ALA A 7 -10.45 4.29 2.12
C ALA A 7 -10.64 2.76 2.05
N TYR A 8 -9.59 2.01 1.74
CA TYR A 8 -9.60 0.54 1.72
C TYR A 8 -8.87 -0.09 2.91
N ALA A 9 -8.44 0.72 3.89
CA ALA A 9 -7.83 0.22 5.11
C ALA A 9 -8.89 -0.29 6.10
N HIS A 10 -8.65 -1.48 6.64
CA HIS A 10 -9.38 -2.05 7.76
C HIS A 10 -8.49 -2.01 9.01
N PRO A 11 -9.04 -1.91 10.25
CA PRO A 11 -8.25 -1.97 11.48
C PRO A 11 -7.27 -3.15 11.55
N ASP A 12 -7.60 -4.30 10.97
CA ASP A 12 -6.73 -5.49 10.93
C ASP A 12 -5.46 -5.31 10.10
N HIS A 13 -5.45 -4.34 9.18
CA HIS A 13 -4.23 -3.99 8.44
C HIS A 13 -3.23 -3.22 9.32
N ALA A 14 -3.66 -2.70 10.48
CA ALA A 14 -2.84 -1.93 11.42
C ALA A 14 -1.99 -0.82 10.75
N LEU A 15 -2.54 -0.19 9.71
CA LEU A 15 -1.90 0.89 8.96
C LEU A 15 -1.87 2.15 9.82
N GLU A 16 -0.69 2.73 10.00
CA GLU A 16 -0.48 3.94 10.80
C GLU A 16 -0.16 5.15 9.92
N HIS A 17 0.58 4.93 8.83
CA HIS A 17 0.97 6.00 7.93
C HIS A 17 1.21 5.51 6.50
N VAL A 18 0.99 6.39 5.53
CA VAL A 18 1.27 6.15 4.11
C VAL A 18 2.09 7.31 3.60
N ARG A 19 3.22 7.04 2.95
CA ARG A 19 3.96 8.06 2.18
C ARG A 19 3.94 7.69 0.71
N ALA A 20 3.49 8.64 -0.11
CA ALA A 20 3.60 8.56 -1.56
C ALA A 20 4.79 9.42 -2.01
N ARG A 21 5.70 8.83 -2.77
CA ARG A 21 6.85 9.53 -3.35
C ARG A 21 6.77 9.44 -4.88
N PRO A 22 6.76 10.57 -5.62
CA PRO A 22 6.88 10.51 -7.06
C PRO A 22 8.27 9.99 -7.45
N VAL A 23 8.32 9.12 -8.45
CA VAL A 23 9.55 8.60 -9.07
C VAL A 23 9.44 8.73 -10.60
N PRO A 24 10.55 8.66 -11.36
CA PRO A 24 10.52 8.94 -12.81
C PRO A 24 9.48 8.16 -13.62
N HIS A 25 9.12 6.95 -13.17
CA HIS A 25 8.17 6.07 -13.85
C HIS A 25 6.96 5.68 -12.98
N GLY A 26 6.59 6.51 -12.00
CA GLY A 26 5.39 6.28 -11.22
C GLY A 26 5.42 6.87 -9.81
N ILE A 27 4.86 6.11 -8.88
CA ILE A 27 4.73 6.49 -7.48
C ILE A 27 5.18 5.30 -6.65
N GLU A 28 6.12 5.54 -5.75
CA GLU A 28 6.43 4.58 -4.68
C GLU A 28 5.54 4.86 -3.47
N LEU A 29 5.10 3.78 -2.84
CA LEU A 29 4.28 3.82 -1.64
C LEU A 29 5.04 3.14 -0.50
N VAL A 30 5.30 3.91 0.55
CA VAL A 30 5.87 3.40 1.80
C VAL A 30 4.73 3.30 2.82
N LEU A 31 4.47 2.08 3.27
CA LEU A 31 3.42 1.77 4.24
C LEU A 31 4.04 1.54 5.61
N PHE A 32 3.57 2.28 6.61
CA PHE A 32 3.95 2.07 8.00
C PHE A 32 2.85 1.24 8.65
N VAL A 33 3.18 -0.01 8.96
CA VAL A 33 2.27 -0.99 9.52
C VAL A 33 2.80 -1.45 10.86
N ARG A 34 1.98 -1.38 11.89
CA ARG A 34 2.32 -1.95 13.19
C ARG A 34 2.20 -3.46 13.11
N ALA A 35 3.24 -4.17 13.51
CA ALA A 35 3.28 -5.62 13.54
C ALA A 35 4.35 -6.14 14.51
N GLU A 36 4.17 -7.39 14.92
CA GLU A 36 5.06 -8.11 15.83
C GLU A 36 6.33 -8.59 15.11
N THR A 37 6.22 -8.84 13.80
CA THR A 37 7.32 -9.26 12.93
C THR A 37 7.20 -8.62 11.56
N GLU A 38 8.31 -8.58 10.84
CA GLU A 38 8.35 -8.11 9.45
C GLU A 38 7.44 -8.93 8.53
N ALA A 39 7.38 -10.26 8.73
CA ALA A 39 6.49 -11.13 7.96
C ALA A 39 5.02 -10.76 8.16
N VAL A 40 4.60 -10.48 9.41
CA VAL A 40 3.24 -10.03 9.70
C VAL A 40 2.96 -8.64 9.10
N ALA A 41 3.95 -7.73 9.12
CA ALA A 41 3.82 -6.43 8.47
C ALA A 41 3.62 -6.58 6.95
N ALA A 42 4.40 -7.45 6.31
CA ALA A 42 4.31 -7.74 4.89
C ALA A 42 2.96 -8.36 4.51
N ASP A 43 2.43 -9.28 5.32
CA ASP A 43 1.12 -9.90 5.07
C ASP A 43 -0.03 -8.89 5.21
N ARG A 44 -0.01 -8.04 6.25
CA ARG A 44 -0.98 -6.96 6.45
C ARG A 44 -0.94 -5.95 5.30
N ALA A 45 0.27 -5.54 4.89
CA ALA A 45 0.47 -4.64 3.75
C ALA A 45 -0.03 -5.26 2.44
N ARG A 46 0.27 -6.54 2.19
CA ARG A 46 -0.21 -7.27 1.01
C ARG A 46 -1.73 -7.34 0.98
N SER A 47 -2.37 -7.66 2.10
CA SER A 47 -3.83 -7.73 2.21
C SER A 47 -4.50 -6.38 1.90
N LEU A 48 -3.98 -5.28 2.45
CA LEU A 48 -4.42 -3.93 2.11
C LEU A 48 -4.27 -3.64 0.61
N LEU A 49 -3.11 -3.95 0.04
CA LEU A 49 -2.84 -3.70 -1.37
C LEU A 49 -3.80 -4.49 -2.27
N LEU A 50 -4.07 -5.77 -1.96
CA LEU A 50 -5.03 -6.60 -2.71
C LEU A 50 -6.43 -5.97 -2.75
N ASN A 51 -6.88 -5.37 -1.65
CA ASN A 51 -8.17 -4.66 -1.59
C ASN A 51 -8.15 -3.35 -2.39
N ALA A 52 -6.99 -2.72 -2.53
CA ALA A 52 -6.80 -1.46 -3.26
C ALA A 52 -6.38 -1.64 -4.74
N VAL A 53 -5.99 -2.83 -5.20
CA VAL A 53 -5.49 -3.03 -6.58
C VAL A 53 -6.54 -2.64 -7.63
N ALA A 54 -7.76 -3.16 -7.51
CA ALA A 54 -8.82 -2.89 -8.49
C ALA A 54 -9.11 -1.38 -8.66
N PRO A 55 -9.31 -0.58 -7.58
CA PRO A 55 -9.49 0.86 -7.73
C PRO A 55 -8.22 1.58 -8.23
N ILE A 56 -7.01 1.13 -7.87
CA ILE A 56 -5.76 1.70 -8.39
C ILE A 56 -5.66 1.50 -9.92
N VAL A 57 -5.98 0.31 -10.41
CA VAL A 57 -5.98 0.00 -11.85
C VAL A 57 -7.03 0.82 -12.60
N ARG A 58 -8.23 1.02 -12.03
CA ARG A 58 -9.26 1.89 -12.63
C ARG A 58 -8.82 3.36 -12.75
N LEU A 59 -7.87 3.81 -11.92
CA LEU A 59 -7.27 5.14 -12.04
C LEU A 59 -6.15 5.20 -13.10
N GLY A 60 -5.87 4.10 -13.81
CA GLY A 60 -4.87 4.03 -14.87
C GLY A 60 -3.45 3.70 -14.38
N TYR A 61 -3.28 3.32 -13.12
CA TYR A 61 -1.97 2.91 -12.58
C TYR A 61 -1.74 1.41 -12.75
N LEU A 62 -0.47 1.04 -12.98
CA LEU A 62 -0.01 -0.34 -12.90
C LEU A 62 0.68 -0.56 -11.54
N VAL A 63 0.45 -1.72 -10.94
CA VAL A 63 1.10 -2.10 -9.68
C VAL A 63 2.35 -2.90 -10.02
N GLY A 64 3.52 -2.37 -9.68
CA GLY A 64 4.82 -3.05 -9.79
C GLY A 64 5.37 -3.42 -8.41
N SER A 65 6.27 -4.40 -8.36
CA SER A 65 7.09 -4.64 -7.17
C SER A 65 8.19 -3.58 -7.07
N ALA A 66 8.42 -3.05 -5.87
CA ALA A 66 9.62 -2.25 -5.62
C ALA A 66 10.86 -3.10 -5.89
N SER A 67 11.78 -2.61 -6.73
CA SER A 67 13.12 -3.16 -6.83
C SER A 67 13.93 -2.62 -5.64
N ASP A 68 14.56 -3.52 -4.88
CA ASP A 68 15.54 -3.18 -3.84
C ASP A 68 16.74 -2.41 -4.40
#